data_AF-A0A936J573-F1
#
_entry.id   AF-A0A936J573-F1
#
_cell.length_a   1.000
_cell.length_b   1.000
_cell.length_c   1.000
_cell.angle_alpha   90.00
_cell.angle_beta   90.00
_cell.angle_gamma   90.00
#
_symmetry.space_group_name_H-M   'P 1'
#
loop_
_entity.id
_entity.type
_entity.pdbx_description
1 polymer ?
#
loop_
_entity_poly.entity_id
_entity_poly.type
_entity_poly.pdbx_seq_one_letter_code
_entity_poly.pdbx_strand_id
1 'polypeptide(L)'
;MTGIAGIDELLEEAWPRSHPEDNDIWLQALLIRVAARAGHRVVLHGTFGDLANWSPKQYIAHLMRAGQWRKAWCESRAASQHHNMLRDRVARGLWLENFGVAFVPPAPQAVGEVAAAQRPGCVAWLDQPRFPAIHWLPCGPHFGRTRASRRLAPVQQAHLKALRFLTFGRTGLARVAGRHGVDTRDPWDDRRVVEFFLRLPLQYPVRDGWTKHLVRATFADDLSDTVRWRIGKEHLGWHLKARVMQQTQDQCQAYLDNPAASCWRFLDRGIARKRYASALSGGRFLPGDELLTIMVRSKTCIPDDRRQTNQKYQFMANGCRGN
;
A
#
# COMPACT_ATOMS: atom_id res chain seq x y z
N MET A 1 9.00 -24.11 7.79
CA MET A 1 7.87 -23.33 8.33
C MET A 1 6.65 -24.24 8.31
N THR A 2 6.14 -24.65 9.48
CA THR A 2 4.88 -25.43 9.65
C THR A 2 3.65 -24.50 9.67
N GLY A 3 3.68 -23.45 8.87
CA GLY A 3 2.63 -22.44 8.79
C GLY A 3 1.53 -22.82 7.79
N ILE A 4 0.47 -22.02 7.79
CA ILE A 4 -0.71 -22.17 6.92
C ILE A 4 -0.33 -22.14 5.41
N ALA A 5 0.79 -21.50 5.05
CA ALA A 5 1.36 -21.50 3.71
C ALA A 5 2.88 -21.71 3.74
N GLY A 6 3.40 -22.40 2.71
CA GLY A 6 4.83 -22.68 2.53
C GLY A 6 5.59 -21.57 1.80
N ILE A 7 6.92 -21.62 1.86
CA ILE A 7 7.77 -20.66 1.14
C ILE A 7 7.60 -20.78 -0.38
N ASP A 8 7.45 -22.00 -0.90
CA ASP A 8 7.25 -22.24 -2.34
C ASP A 8 5.95 -21.61 -2.85
N GLU A 9 4.89 -21.64 -2.03
CA GLU A 9 3.61 -20.99 -2.37
C GLU A 9 3.76 -19.48 -2.41
N LEU A 10 4.51 -18.91 -1.46
CA LEU A 10 4.83 -17.48 -1.46
C LEU A 10 5.64 -17.10 -2.71
N LEU A 11 6.62 -17.90 -3.11
CA LEU A 11 7.41 -17.66 -4.33
C LEU A 11 6.56 -17.79 -5.60
N GLU A 12 5.61 -18.73 -5.63
CA GLU A 12 4.70 -18.92 -6.76
C GLU A 12 3.70 -17.75 -6.92
N GLU A 13 3.23 -17.18 -5.80
CA GLU A 13 2.42 -15.97 -5.83
C GLU A 13 3.27 -14.72 -6.15
N ALA A 14 4.50 -14.65 -5.64
CA ALA A 14 5.38 -13.50 -5.81
C ALA A 14 5.87 -13.33 -7.25
N TRP A 15 6.25 -14.41 -7.95
CA TRP A 15 6.88 -14.31 -9.28
C TRP A 15 5.97 -14.82 -10.43
N PRO A 16 5.63 -16.11 -10.54
CA PRO A 16 4.76 -16.59 -11.63
C PRO A 16 3.40 -15.87 -11.69
N ARG A 17 2.80 -15.65 -10.53
CA ARG A 17 1.48 -15.01 -10.37
C ARG A 17 1.58 -13.60 -9.78
N SER A 18 2.66 -12.86 -10.05
CA SER A 18 2.75 -11.48 -9.57
C SER A 18 1.52 -10.66 -10.00
N HIS A 19 1.06 -9.79 -9.10
CA HIS A 19 -0.03 -8.89 -9.42
C HIS A 19 0.54 -7.67 -10.17
N PRO A 20 -0.07 -7.26 -11.30
CA PRO A 20 0.54 -6.29 -12.20
C PRO A 20 0.69 -4.89 -11.59
N GLU A 21 -0.07 -4.56 -10.54
CA GLU A 21 -0.13 -3.20 -9.98
C GLU A 21 0.38 -3.10 -8.54
N ASP A 22 0.46 -4.21 -7.81
CA ASP A 22 0.72 -4.18 -6.36
C ASP A 22 1.31 -5.51 -5.91
N ASN A 23 2.50 -5.50 -5.32
CA ASN A 23 3.14 -6.70 -4.78
C ASN A 23 3.18 -6.74 -3.25
N ASP A 24 2.48 -5.83 -2.59
CA ASP A 24 2.37 -5.82 -1.14
C ASP A 24 1.14 -6.63 -0.65
N ILE A 25 0.35 -7.20 -1.59
CA ILE A 25 -0.84 -8.02 -1.32
C ILE A 25 -0.55 -9.54 -1.17
N TRP A 26 0.71 -9.95 -1.02
CA TRP A 26 1.07 -11.38 -0.93
C TRP A 26 0.49 -12.07 0.30
N LEU A 27 0.36 -11.37 1.43
CA LEU A 27 -0.29 -11.94 2.61
C LEU A 27 -1.73 -12.33 2.27
N GLN A 28 -2.45 -11.44 1.60
CA GLN A 28 -3.82 -11.67 1.17
C GLN A 28 -3.88 -12.78 0.12
N ALA A 29 -2.96 -12.80 -0.85
CA ALA A 29 -2.86 -13.85 -1.85
C ALA A 29 -2.70 -15.24 -1.22
N LEU A 30 -1.81 -15.36 -0.22
CA LEU A 30 -1.62 -16.60 0.52
C LEU A 30 -2.87 -17.01 1.28
N LEU A 31 -3.53 -16.09 2.00
CA LEU A 31 -4.76 -16.39 2.74
C LEU A 31 -5.89 -16.85 1.80
N ILE A 32 -6.05 -16.19 0.65
CA ILE A 32 -7.01 -16.56 -0.39
C ILE A 32 -6.71 -17.96 -0.93
N ARG A 33 -5.44 -18.23 -1.26
CA ARG A 33 -5.03 -19.53 -1.79
C ARG A 33 -5.28 -20.66 -0.80
N VAL A 34 -4.99 -20.43 0.48
CA VAL A 34 -5.26 -21.38 1.56
C VAL A 34 -6.77 -21.64 1.66
N ALA A 35 -7.58 -20.59 1.67
CA ALA A 35 -9.03 -20.72 1.74
C ALA A 35 -9.58 -21.51 0.55
N ALA A 36 -9.06 -21.26 -0.66
CA ALA A 36 -9.43 -22.00 -1.86
C ALA A 36 -9.08 -23.49 -1.74
N ARG A 37 -7.88 -23.82 -1.23
CA ARG A 37 -7.48 -25.22 -0.97
C ARG A 37 -8.37 -25.90 0.06
N ALA A 38 -8.87 -25.16 1.04
CA ALA A 38 -9.85 -25.64 2.02
C ALA A 38 -11.28 -25.71 1.48
N GLY A 39 -11.52 -25.38 0.20
CA GLY A 39 -12.84 -25.44 -0.43
C GLY A 39 -13.74 -24.23 -0.15
N HIS A 40 -13.23 -23.18 0.49
CA HIS A 40 -13.99 -21.94 0.70
C HIS A 40 -14.06 -21.12 -0.58
N ARG A 41 -15.24 -20.57 -0.87
CA ARG A 41 -15.49 -19.70 -2.04
C ARG A 41 -15.56 -18.23 -1.70
N VAL A 42 -15.65 -17.89 -0.43
CA VAL A 42 -15.74 -16.50 0.05
C VAL A 42 -14.77 -16.31 1.21
N VAL A 43 -13.96 -15.26 1.14
CA VAL A 43 -13.04 -14.87 2.21
C VAL A 43 -13.40 -13.47 2.69
N LEU A 44 -13.68 -13.37 4.00
CA LEU A 44 -13.81 -12.09 4.68
C LEU A 44 -12.42 -11.61 5.10
N HIS A 45 -12.08 -10.37 4.77
CA HIS A 45 -10.83 -9.74 5.18
C HIS A 45 -11.06 -8.31 5.69
N GLY A 46 -10.03 -7.70 6.27
CA GLY A 46 -10.10 -6.35 6.85
C GLY A 46 -9.03 -5.40 6.33
N THR A 47 -8.67 -5.52 5.05
CA THR A 47 -7.55 -4.81 4.42
C THR A 47 -7.83 -3.30 4.36
N PHE A 48 -9.10 -2.91 4.18
CA PHE A 48 -9.48 -1.51 4.03
C PHE A 48 -9.80 -0.80 5.34
N GLY A 49 -9.66 -1.49 6.49
CA GLY A 49 -9.89 -0.90 7.80
C GLY A 49 -9.02 0.33 8.08
N ASP A 50 -7.79 0.38 7.57
CA ASP A 50 -6.92 1.55 7.69
C ASP A 50 -7.44 2.78 6.93
N LEU A 51 -8.13 2.57 5.82
CA LEU A 51 -8.69 3.63 4.98
C LEU A 51 -10.04 4.09 5.52
N ALA A 52 -10.88 3.16 5.96
CA ALA A 52 -12.16 3.48 6.58
C ALA A 52 -11.99 4.23 7.91
N ASN A 53 -11.05 3.81 8.76
CA ASN A 53 -10.78 4.42 10.07
C ASN A 53 -9.67 5.47 10.04
N TRP A 54 -9.45 6.10 8.89
CA TRP A 54 -8.34 7.00 8.69
C TRP A 54 -8.45 8.25 9.57
N SER A 55 -7.31 8.73 10.09
CA SER A 55 -7.21 10.00 10.81
C SER A 55 -6.05 10.84 10.26
N PRO A 56 -6.21 12.17 10.14
CA PRO A 56 -5.14 13.03 9.67
C PRO A 56 -3.97 13.06 10.64
N LYS A 57 -2.73 13.10 10.14
CA LYS A 57 -1.53 13.27 10.99
C LYS A 57 -1.55 14.61 11.72
N GLN A 58 -2.14 15.64 11.12
CA GLN A 58 -2.26 17.00 11.66
C GLN A 58 -3.55 17.22 12.47
N TYR A 59 -4.12 16.16 13.07
CA TYR A 59 -5.36 16.28 13.86
C TYR A 59 -5.25 17.27 15.02
N ILE A 60 -4.05 17.45 15.60
CA ILE A 60 -3.78 18.43 16.66
C ILE A 60 -4.00 19.87 16.16
N ALA A 61 -3.64 20.18 14.91
CA ALA A 61 -3.88 21.49 14.31
C ALA A 61 -5.39 21.81 14.21
N HIS A 62 -6.25 20.81 14.01
CA HIS A 62 -7.71 21.00 14.04
C HIS A 62 -8.21 21.37 15.44
N LEU A 63 -7.66 20.78 16.49
CA LEU A 63 -7.99 21.13 17.87
C LEU A 63 -7.59 22.58 18.19
N MET A 64 -6.43 23.02 17.72
CA MET A 64 -5.98 24.41 17.86
C MET A 64 -6.90 25.39 17.12
N ARG A 65 -7.29 25.07 15.88
CA ARG A 65 -8.24 25.89 15.11
C ARG A 65 -9.61 25.98 15.76
N ALA A 66 -10.02 24.96 16.50
CA ALA A 66 -11.24 24.95 17.30
C ALA A 66 -11.09 25.64 18.67
N GLY A 67 -9.94 26.26 18.98
CA GLY A 67 -9.67 26.92 20.26
C GLY A 67 -9.43 25.97 21.43
N GLN A 68 -9.31 24.66 21.20
CA GLN A 68 -9.16 23.64 22.23
C GLN A 68 -7.69 23.47 22.65
N TRP A 69 -7.03 24.55 23.08
CA TRP A 69 -5.59 24.60 23.33
C TRP A 69 -5.09 23.58 24.36
N ARG A 70 -5.81 23.44 25.48
CA ARG A 70 -5.48 22.45 26.52
C ARG A 70 -5.52 21.03 25.95
N LYS A 71 -6.57 20.72 25.18
CA LYS A 71 -6.72 19.41 24.53
C LYS A 71 -5.64 19.18 23.48
N ALA A 72 -5.30 20.19 22.67
CA ALA A 72 -4.21 20.11 21.70
C ALA A 72 -2.86 19.80 22.37
N TRP A 73 -2.57 20.39 23.54
CA TRP A 73 -1.37 20.05 24.33
C TRP A 73 -1.42 18.62 24.89
N CYS A 74 -2.54 18.22 25.49
CA CYS A 74 -2.73 16.84 25.98
C CYS A 74 -2.53 15.81 24.87
N GLU A 75 -3.14 16.03 23.70
CA GLU A 75 -3.00 15.16 22.53
C GLU A 75 -1.57 15.18 21.95
N SER A 76 -0.85 16.32 22.02
CA SER A 76 0.57 16.36 21.62
C SER A 76 1.44 15.45 22.50
N ARG A 77 1.16 15.44 23.82
CA ARG A 77 1.82 14.52 24.77
C ARG A 77 1.41 13.08 24.50
N ALA A 78 0.12 12.80 24.41
CA ALA A 78 -0.37 11.45 24.21
C ALA A 78 0.08 10.87 22.84
N ALA A 79 0.11 11.69 21.79
CA ALA A 79 0.60 11.28 20.47
C ALA A 79 2.07 10.87 20.49
N SER A 80 2.91 11.57 21.28
CA SER A 80 4.32 11.19 21.42
C SER A 80 4.53 9.81 22.03
N GLN A 81 3.52 9.27 22.72
CA GLN A 81 3.56 7.98 23.41
C GLN A 81 2.84 6.88 22.61
N HIS A 82 1.66 7.17 22.06
CA HIS A 82 0.75 6.14 21.55
C HIS A 82 0.54 6.18 20.03
N HIS A 83 0.82 7.31 19.37
CA HIS A 83 0.39 7.48 17.99
C HIS A 83 1.31 6.74 17.01
N ASN A 84 0.73 5.85 16.20
CA ASN A 84 1.45 4.99 15.25
C ASN A 84 2.51 5.69 14.40
N MET A 85 2.28 6.95 14.01
CA MET A 85 3.19 7.72 13.14
C MET A 85 3.92 8.87 13.84
N LEU A 86 3.56 9.20 15.08
CA LEU A 86 4.08 10.39 15.79
C LEU A 86 4.76 10.03 17.12
N ARG A 87 4.73 8.75 17.50
CA ARG A 87 5.46 8.22 18.65
C ARG A 87 6.95 8.55 18.52
N ASP A 88 7.62 8.68 19.67
CA ASP A 88 9.06 8.94 19.78
C ASP A 88 9.47 10.35 19.31
N ARG A 89 8.49 11.19 18.96
CA ARG A 89 8.68 12.62 18.70
C ARG A 89 8.48 13.41 19.98
N VAL A 90 9.22 14.50 20.15
CA VAL A 90 9.07 15.36 21.32
C VAL A 90 7.73 16.10 21.26
N ALA A 91 6.93 16.02 22.32
CA ALA A 91 5.59 16.62 22.39
C ALA A 91 5.58 18.12 22.04
N ARG A 92 6.56 18.89 22.55
CA ARG A 92 6.72 20.32 22.21
C ARG A 92 6.93 20.55 20.70
N GLY A 93 7.67 19.64 20.05
CA GLY A 93 7.92 19.70 18.61
C GLY A 93 6.66 19.43 17.82
N LEU A 94 5.89 18.40 18.21
CA LEU A 94 4.58 18.11 17.61
C LEU A 94 3.61 19.29 17.75
N TRP A 95 3.58 19.90 18.92
CA TRP A 95 2.73 21.06 19.18
C TRP A 95 3.13 22.26 18.29
N LEU A 96 4.41 22.61 18.23
CA LEU A 96 4.90 23.72 17.40
C LEU A 96 4.69 23.47 15.90
N GLU A 97 4.90 22.24 15.44
CA GLU A 97 4.63 21.85 14.06
C GLU A 97 3.15 22.03 13.70
N ASN A 98 2.25 21.56 14.56
CA ASN A 98 0.81 21.71 14.36
C ASN A 98 0.34 23.16 14.49
N PHE A 99 0.98 23.97 15.34
CA PHE A 99 0.74 25.41 15.39
C PHE A 99 1.10 26.07 14.05
N GLY A 100 2.25 25.70 13.47
CA GLY A 100 2.67 26.14 12.15
C GLY A 100 1.66 25.78 11.06
N VAL A 101 1.20 24.53 11.04
CA VAL A 101 0.17 24.07 10.08
C VAL A 101 -1.18 24.78 10.32
N ALA A 102 -1.53 25.03 11.58
CA ALA A 102 -2.76 25.70 11.91
C ALA A 102 -2.75 27.15 11.44
N PHE A 103 -1.74 27.97 11.77
CA PHE A 103 -1.84 29.43 11.66
C PHE A 103 -0.85 30.09 10.68
N VAL A 104 0.24 29.42 10.31
CA VAL A 104 1.27 30.03 9.45
C VAL A 104 0.93 29.74 7.98
N PRO A 105 0.64 30.75 7.15
CA PRO A 105 0.37 30.53 5.74
C PRO A 105 1.60 29.90 5.05
N PRO A 106 1.41 29.03 4.05
CA PRO A 106 2.53 28.57 3.23
C PRO A 106 3.21 29.79 2.59
N ALA A 107 4.53 29.92 2.77
CA ALA A 107 5.29 30.95 2.05
C ALA A 107 5.15 30.74 0.53
N PRO A 108 5.03 31.80 -0.27
CA PRO A 108 4.77 31.70 -1.71
C PRO A 108 5.89 31.00 -2.51
N GLN A 109 7.06 30.75 -1.92
CA GLN A 109 8.12 29.94 -2.53
C GLN A 109 7.74 28.46 -2.76
N ALA A 110 6.60 27.98 -2.25
CA ALA A 110 6.07 26.64 -2.51
C ALA A 110 5.46 26.47 -3.93
N VAL A 111 5.30 27.54 -4.72
CA VAL A 111 4.78 27.44 -6.11
C VAL A 111 5.84 26.87 -7.06
N GLY A 112 7.14 27.11 -6.82
CA GLY A 112 8.23 26.55 -7.63
C GLY A 112 8.46 25.04 -7.44
N GLU A 113 8.00 24.47 -6.33
CA GLU A 113 8.17 23.04 -6.04
C GLU A 113 7.08 22.15 -6.66
N VAL A 114 5.91 22.69 -7.00
CA VAL A 114 4.92 21.97 -7.82
C VAL A 114 5.47 21.75 -9.24
N ALA A 115 6.22 22.72 -9.78
CA ALA A 115 6.97 22.54 -11.03
C ALA A 115 8.14 21.55 -10.91
N ALA A 116 8.76 21.44 -9.72
CA ALA A 116 9.82 20.46 -9.46
C ALA A 116 9.28 19.03 -9.20
N ALA A 117 8.10 18.88 -8.61
CA ALA A 117 7.38 17.62 -8.47
C ALA A 117 6.82 17.12 -9.82
N GLN A 118 6.65 18.03 -10.78
CA GLN A 118 6.36 17.73 -12.18
C GLN A 118 7.60 17.44 -13.03
N ARG A 119 8.83 17.43 -12.46
CA ARG A 119 9.94 16.84 -13.20
C ARG A 119 9.62 15.36 -13.40
N PRO A 120 9.44 14.88 -14.64
CA PRO A 120 9.02 13.51 -14.89
C PRO A 120 10.17 12.58 -14.48
N GLY A 121 10.17 12.18 -13.21
CA GLY A 121 10.99 11.08 -12.73
C GLY A 121 10.47 9.80 -13.38
N CYS A 122 11.24 9.29 -14.34
CA CYS A 122 11.14 7.94 -14.91
C CYS A 122 9.86 7.54 -15.67
N VAL A 123 8.87 8.41 -15.92
CA VAL A 123 7.60 8.03 -16.57
C VAL A 123 7.31 8.65 -17.95
N ALA A 124 8.27 9.36 -18.57
CA ALA A 124 8.08 9.94 -19.90
C ALA A 124 7.83 8.89 -21.03
N TRP A 125 8.11 7.60 -20.79
CA TRP A 125 7.84 6.52 -21.74
C TRP A 125 6.42 5.92 -21.63
N LEU A 126 5.65 6.27 -20.58
CA LEU A 126 4.27 5.80 -20.39
C LEU A 126 3.24 6.62 -21.19
N ASP A 127 3.62 7.79 -21.71
CA ASP A 127 2.78 8.60 -22.60
C ASP A 127 2.84 8.14 -24.08
N GLN A 128 3.31 6.92 -24.35
CA GLN A 128 3.36 6.41 -25.73
C GLN A 128 1.99 5.88 -26.20
N PRO A 129 1.50 6.30 -27.39
CA PRO A 129 0.17 5.95 -27.91
C PRO A 129 -0.04 4.47 -28.27
N ARG A 130 0.96 3.61 -28.03
CA ARG A 130 0.94 2.16 -28.34
C ARG A 130 0.41 1.29 -27.20
N PHE A 131 0.20 1.85 -26.00
CA PHE A 131 -0.48 1.14 -24.93
C PHE A 131 -1.96 1.53 -24.96
N PRO A 132 -2.90 0.65 -25.39
CA PRO A 132 -4.32 0.93 -25.22
C PRO A 132 -4.53 1.19 -23.73
N ALA A 133 -5.24 2.27 -23.41
CA ALA A 133 -5.43 2.84 -22.09
C ALA A 133 -5.80 1.79 -21.02
N ILE A 134 -4.80 1.09 -20.48
CA ILE A 134 -4.88 0.62 -19.12
C ILE A 134 -4.89 1.92 -18.35
N HIS A 135 -6.04 2.26 -17.75
CA HIS A 135 -6.21 3.41 -16.89
C HIS A 135 -5.32 3.23 -15.64
N TRP A 136 -4.01 3.38 -15.82
CA TRP A 136 -3.06 3.62 -14.77
C TRP A 136 -3.30 5.05 -14.30
N LEU A 137 -4.30 5.24 -13.45
CA LEU A 137 -4.34 6.43 -12.60
C LEU A 137 -2.96 6.49 -11.90
N PRO A 138 -2.21 7.59 -12.06
CA PRO A 138 -0.76 7.57 -11.89
C PRO A 138 -0.38 7.08 -10.49
N CYS A 139 0.18 5.88 -10.41
CA CYS A 139 0.97 5.39 -9.27
C CYS A 139 2.38 6.03 -9.25
N GLY A 140 2.56 7.16 -9.95
CA GLY A 140 3.73 8.04 -9.87
C GLY A 140 3.71 8.90 -8.58
N PRO A 141 4.85 9.51 -8.23
CA PRO A 141 5.40 9.61 -6.89
C PRO A 141 4.54 10.46 -5.92
N HIS A 142 3.45 9.90 -5.40
CA HIS A 142 2.76 10.50 -4.25
C HIS A 142 3.52 10.30 -2.92
N PHE A 143 4.53 9.43 -2.93
CA PHE A 143 5.55 9.35 -1.89
C PHE A 143 6.75 10.28 -2.10
N GLY A 144 6.75 11.06 -3.19
CA GLY A 144 7.58 12.26 -3.25
C GLY A 144 7.24 13.14 -2.06
N ARG A 145 8.23 13.81 -1.49
CA ARG A 145 8.05 14.89 -0.52
C ARG A 145 7.24 16.00 -1.19
N THR A 146 5.94 15.78 -1.39
CA THR A 146 5.01 16.87 -1.48
C THR A 146 5.14 17.53 -0.11
N ARG A 147 5.78 18.70 -0.08
CA ARG A 147 5.40 19.73 0.88
C ARG A 147 3.92 19.96 0.58
N ALA A 148 3.08 19.08 1.12
CA ALA A 148 1.64 19.16 1.06
C ALA A 148 1.34 20.60 1.41
N SER A 149 0.53 21.26 0.59
CA SER A 149 0.06 22.60 0.84
C SER A 149 -0.15 22.75 2.36
N ARG A 150 0.57 23.66 3.03
CA ARG A 150 0.46 23.83 4.49
C ARG A 150 -0.96 24.21 4.95
N ARG A 151 -1.90 24.38 4.01
CA ARG A 151 -3.32 24.53 4.28
C ARG A 151 -3.89 23.24 4.88
N LEU A 152 -4.31 23.36 6.13
CA LEU A 152 -5.11 22.37 6.82
C LEU A 152 -6.46 22.19 6.09
N ALA A 153 -6.61 21.09 5.35
CA ALA A 153 -7.85 20.75 4.70
C ALA A 153 -8.90 20.29 5.73
N PRO A 154 -10.22 20.50 5.49
CA PRO A 154 -11.26 19.88 6.30
C PRO A 154 -11.05 18.38 6.46
N VAL A 155 -11.28 17.85 7.66
CA VAL A 155 -11.02 16.43 8.00
C VAL A 155 -11.67 15.49 7.00
N GLN A 156 -12.95 15.73 6.66
CA GLN A 156 -13.71 14.92 5.72
C GLN A 156 -13.09 14.91 4.31
N GLN A 157 -12.63 16.06 3.82
CA GLN A 157 -11.98 16.14 2.52
C GLN A 157 -10.64 15.41 2.52
N ALA A 158 -9.89 15.48 3.62
CA ALA A 158 -8.64 14.74 3.76
C ALA A 158 -8.88 13.21 3.82
N HIS A 159 -9.96 12.78 4.47
CA HIS A 159 -10.37 11.38 4.52
C HIS A 159 -10.85 10.87 3.15
N LEU A 160 -11.66 11.63 2.43
CA LEU A 160 -12.06 11.31 1.05
C LEU A 160 -10.86 11.12 0.13
N LYS A 161 -9.80 11.93 0.28
CA LYS A 161 -8.54 11.73 -0.47
C LYS A 161 -7.88 10.41 -0.11
N ALA A 162 -7.88 10.00 1.16
CA ALA A 162 -7.34 8.71 1.59
C ALA A 162 -8.17 7.53 1.05
N LEU A 163 -9.49 7.66 0.95
CA LEU A 163 -10.36 6.62 0.40
C LEU A 163 -10.13 6.33 -1.09
N ARG A 164 -9.44 7.21 -1.83
CA ARG A 164 -9.08 6.94 -3.24
C ARG A 164 -8.26 5.65 -3.40
N PHE A 165 -7.51 5.25 -2.37
CA PHE A 165 -6.72 4.01 -2.38
C PHE A 165 -7.57 2.74 -2.28
N LEU A 166 -8.84 2.85 -1.85
CA LEU A 166 -9.76 1.72 -1.71
C LEU A 166 -10.08 1.07 -3.06
N THR A 167 -10.26 1.88 -4.11
CA THR A 167 -10.53 1.36 -5.47
C THR A 167 -9.36 0.53 -6.01
N PHE A 168 -8.13 0.99 -5.79
CA PHE A 168 -6.93 0.27 -6.21
C PHE A 168 -6.80 -1.06 -5.48
N GLY A 169 -6.91 -1.04 -4.15
CA GLY A 169 -6.80 -2.25 -3.36
C GLY A 169 -7.91 -3.26 -3.66
N ARG A 170 -9.17 -2.81 -3.88
CA ARG A 170 -10.28 -3.70 -4.25
C ARG A 170 -10.04 -4.40 -5.58
N THR A 171 -9.64 -3.64 -6.59
CA THR A 171 -9.36 -4.19 -7.93
C THR A 171 -8.21 -5.19 -7.87
N GLY A 172 -7.17 -4.88 -7.09
CA GLY A 172 -6.03 -5.77 -6.91
C GLY A 172 -6.39 -7.08 -6.22
N LEU A 173 -7.09 -7.01 -5.09
CA LEU A 173 -7.55 -8.18 -4.35
C LEU A 173 -8.52 -9.06 -5.16
N ALA A 174 -9.49 -8.46 -5.86
CA ALA A 174 -10.45 -9.22 -6.66
C ALA A 174 -9.76 -10.04 -7.76
N ARG A 175 -8.71 -9.50 -8.39
CA ARG A 175 -7.92 -10.22 -9.40
C ARG A 175 -7.14 -11.38 -8.81
N VAL A 176 -6.57 -11.21 -7.62
CA VAL A 176 -5.89 -12.30 -6.92
C VAL A 176 -6.88 -13.38 -6.52
N ALA A 177 -8.04 -12.98 -5.96
CA ALA A 177 -9.09 -13.88 -5.53
C ALA A 177 -9.67 -14.72 -6.68
N GLY A 178 -9.97 -14.08 -7.81
CA GLY A 178 -10.52 -14.74 -8.99
C GLY A 178 -9.63 -15.85 -9.57
N ARG A 179 -8.30 -15.76 -9.43
CA ARG A 179 -7.36 -16.82 -9.87
C ARG A 179 -7.54 -18.12 -9.10
N HIS A 180 -8.06 -18.04 -7.89
CA HIS A 180 -8.29 -19.17 -7.00
C HIS A 180 -9.78 -19.53 -6.89
N GLY A 181 -10.66 -18.90 -7.69
CA GLY A 181 -12.10 -19.15 -7.62
C GLY A 181 -12.74 -18.68 -6.31
N VAL A 182 -12.12 -17.69 -5.65
CA VAL A 182 -12.58 -17.13 -4.38
C VAL A 182 -13.11 -15.72 -4.61
N ASP A 183 -14.21 -15.37 -3.95
CA ASP A 183 -14.69 -14.01 -3.80
C ASP A 183 -14.16 -13.40 -2.49
N THR A 184 -13.87 -12.11 -2.51
CA THR A 184 -13.34 -11.39 -1.34
C THR A 184 -14.33 -10.34 -0.88
N ARG A 185 -14.56 -10.29 0.42
CA ARG A 185 -15.45 -9.31 1.05
C ARG A 185 -14.70 -8.58 2.16
N ASP A 186 -14.87 -7.27 2.23
CA ASP A 186 -14.29 -6.45 3.29
C ASP A 186 -15.38 -5.60 3.94
N PRO A 187 -15.76 -5.85 5.20
CA PRO A 187 -16.78 -5.05 5.87
C PRO A 187 -16.45 -3.55 5.92
N TRP A 188 -15.16 -3.19 5.87
CA TRP A 188 -14.72 -1.79 5.87
C TRP A 188 -14.90 -1.09 4.52
N ASP A 189 -15.20 -1.83 3.44
CA ASP A 189 -15.54 -1.25 2.14
C ASP A 189 -17.06 -1.14 1.88
N ASP A 190 -17.89 -1.53 2.84
CA ASP A 190 -19.33 -1.28 2.80
C ASP A 190 -19.58 0.23 2.83
N ARG A 191 -20.38 0.70 1.88
CA ARG A 191 -20.70 2.12 1.72
C ARG A 191 -21.22 2.75 3.02
N ARG A 192 -22.05 2.04 3.79
CA ARG A 192 -22.63 2.54 5.04
C ARG A 192 -21.55 2.73 6.11
N VAL A 193 -20.61 1.79 6.18
CA VAL A 193 -19.46 1.87 7.10
C VAL A 193 -18.57 3.05 6.72
N VAL A 194 -18.22 3.18 5.43
CA VAL A 194 -17.41 4.30 4.93
C VAL A 194 -18.10 5.64 5.19
N GLU A 195 -19.39 5.75 4.87
CA GLU A 195 -20.16 6.98 5.10
C GLU A 195 -20.28 7.33 6.59
N PHE A 196 -20.42 6.33 7.47
CA PHE A 196 -20.42 6.53 8.92
C PHE A 196 -19.09 7.15 9.36
N PHE A 197 -17.95 6.55 9.00
CA PHE A 197 -16.63 7.05 9.39
C PHE A 197 -16.30 8.42 8.78
N LEU A 198 -16.77 8.72 7.57
CA LEU A 198 -16.64 10.04 6.95
C LEU A 198 -17.40 11.14 7.72
N ARG A 199 -18.51 10.79 8.39
CA ARG A 199 -19.32 11.73 9.18
C ARG A 199 -18.86 11.83 10.64
N LEU A 200 -17.97 10.95 11.10
CA LEU A 200 -17.53 10.94 12.49
C LEU A 200 -16.74 12.20 12.86
N PRO A 201 -17.06 12.82 14.00
CA PRO A 201 -16.18 13.83 14.60
C PRO A 201 -14.77 13.29 14.85
N LEU A 202 -13.76 14.14 14.66
CA LEU A 202 -12.34 13.79 14.72
C LEU A 202 -11.89 13.04 16.00
N GLN A 203 -12.58 13.28 17.11
CA GLN A 203 -12.29 12.66 18.41
C GLN A 203 -12.62 11.16 18.49
N TYR A 204 -13.34 10.60 17.52
CA TYR A 204 -13.65 9.17 17.47
C TYR A 204 -12.58 8.36 16.74
N PRO A 205 -12.10 8.74 15.54
CA PRO A 205 -10.99 8.03 14.92
C PRO A 205 -9.64 8.29 15.60
N VAL A 206 -9.45 9.41 16.31
CA VAL A 206 -8.23 9.69 17.07
C VAL A 206 -8.52 10.37 18.40
N ARG A 207 -7.96 9.81 19.49
CA ARG A 207 -8.10 10.35 20.84
C ARG A 207 -7.01 9.80 21.76
N ASP A 208 -6.54 10.63 22.67
CA ASP A 208 -5.50 10.31 23.65
C ASP A 208 -4.26 9.70 22.98
N GLY A 209 -3.89 10.26 21.82
CA GLY A 209 -2.80 9.80 20.97
C GLY A 209 -3.07 8.50 20.20
N TRP A 210 -4.17 7.80 20.46
CA TRP A 210 -4.49 6.53 19.79
C TRP A 210 -5.22 6.76 18.48
N THR A 211 -4.68 6.17 17.41
CA THR A 211 -5.39 6.06 16.13
C THR A 211 -6.39 4.91 16.15
N LYS A 212 -7.48 5.05 15.38
CA LYS A 212 -8.61 4.10 15.34
C LYS A 212 -9.26 3.91 16.71
N HIS A 213 -9.29 4.98 17.51
CA HIS A 213 -9.71 4.89 18.92
C HIS A 213 -11.11 4.28 19.07
N LEU A 214 -12.08 4.70 18.25
CA LEU A 214 -13.44 4.14 18.28
C LEU A 214 -13.42 2.62 18.14
N VAL A 215 -12.73 2.08 17.13
CA VAL A 215 -12.64 0.63 16.92
C VAL A 215 -11.97 -0.07 18.10
N ARG A 216 -10.88 0.48 18.63
CA ARG A 216 -10.19 -0.07 19.80
C ARG A 216 -11.07 -0.08 21.05
N ALA A 217 -11.97 0.89 21.19
CA ALA A 217 -12.91 0.97 22.30
C ALA A 217 -14.12 0.03 22.10
N THR A 218 -14.65 -0.06 20.88
CA THR A 218 -15.85 -0.86 20.58
C THR A 218 -15.64 -2.35 20.80
N PHE A 219 -14.47 -2.90 20.44
CA PHE A 219 -14.19 -4.33 20.57
C PHE A 219 -13.69 -4.74 21.95
N ALA A 220 -14.00 -3.97 23.00
CA ALA A 220 -13.46 -4.19 24.34
C ALA A 220 -13.80 -5.57 24.94
N ASP A 221 -14.99 -6.06 24.62
CA ASP A 221 -15.49 -7.35 25.09
C ASP A 221 -14.98 -8.54 24.25
N ASP A 222 -14.58 -8.28 23.00
CA ASP A 222 -14.15 -9.32 22.05
C ASP A 222 -12.62 -9.52 22.00
N LEU A 223 -11.84 -8.49 22.32
CA LEU A 223 -10.38 -8.48 22.15
C LEU A 223 -9.66 -8.05 23.43
N SER A 224 -8.56 -8.72 23.75
CA SER A 224 -7.72 -8.35 24.89
C SER A 224 -7.04 -6.98 24.69
N ASP A 225 -6.72 -6.31 25.80
CA ASP A 225 -6.03 -5.01 25.77
C ASP A 225 -4.69 -5.06 25.02
N THR A 226 -3.97 -6.20 25.08
CA THR A 226 -2.72 -6.39 24.33
C THR A 226 -2.91 -6.26 22.82
N VAL A 227 -4.07 -6.67 22.29
CA VAL A 227 -4.41 -6.51 20.88
C VAL A 227 -4.96 -5.11 20.62
N ARG A 228 -5.94 -4.67 21.43
CA ARG A 228 -6.65 -3.40 21.24
C ARG A 228 -5.77 -2.19 21.40
N TRP A 229 -4.78 -2.24 22.28
CA TRP A 229 -3.84 -1.15 22.55
C TRP A 229 -2.43 -1.52 22.10
N ARG A 230 -2.29 -2.47 21.16
CA ARG A 230 -1.00 -2.79 20.56
C ARG A 230 -0.40 -1.53 19.94
N ILE A 231 0.83 -1.23 20.33
CA ILE A 231 1.62 -0.16 19.76
C ILE A 231 2.53 -0.75 18.69
N GLY A 232 2.61 -0.09 17.55
CA GLY A 232 3.42 -0.52 16.42
C GLY A 232 2.58 -1.02 15.25
N LYS A 233 3.10 -0.76 14.05
CA LYS A 233 2.56 -1.25 12.79
C LYS A 233 3.64 -2.09 12.13
N GLU A 234 3.88 -3.28 12.68
CA GLU A 234 4.67 -4.27 11.97
C GLU A 234 3.95 -4.59 10.66
N HIS A 235 4.62 -4.29 9.56
CA HIS A 235 4.09 -4.55 8.23
C HIS A 235 4.49 -5.97 7.84
N LEU A 236 3.60 -6.94 8.09
CA LEU A 236 3.86 -8.35 7.75
C LEU A 236 4.26 -8.51 6.28
N GLY A 237 3.69 -7.71 5.37
CA GLY A 237 4.08 -7.69 3.96
C GLY A 237 5.57 -7.36 3.73
N TRP A 238 6.20 -6.55 4.58
CA TRP A 238 7.64 -6.26 4.44
C TRP A 238 8.49 -7.45 4.84
N HIS A 239 8.07 -8.24 5.83
CA HIS A 239 8.75 -9.49 6.18
C HIS A 239 8.61 -10.53 5.08
N LEU A 240 7.42 -10.65 4.47
CA LEU A 240 7.23 -11.49 3.30
C LEU A 240 8.11 -11.04 2.13
N LYS A 241 8.18 -9.72 1.86
CA LYS A 241 9.04 -9.14 0.83
C LYS A 241 10.51 -9.43 1.07
N ALA A 242 11.03 -9.13 2.26
CA ALA A 242 12.40 -9.44 2.64
C ALA A 242 12.69 -10.93 2.46
N ARG A 243 11.77 -11.80 2.88
CA ARG A 243 11.94 -13.25 2.75
C ARG A 243 12.00 -13.71 1.31
N VAL A 244 11.11 -13.24 0.44
CA VAL A 244 11.16 -13.54 -1.00
C VAL A 244 12.48 -13.10 -1.62
N MET A 245 12.91 -11.86 -1.35
CA MET A 245 14.17 -11.33 -1.89
C MET A 245 15.40 -12.14 -1.43
N GLN A 246 15.41 -12.59 -0.18
CA GLN A 246 16.46 -13.47 0.33
C GLN A 246 16.44 -14.86 -0.33
N GLN A 247 15.26 -15.45 -0.55
CA GLN A 247 15.14 -16.78 -1.14
C GLN A 247 15.46 -16.80 -2.64
N THR A 248 15.22 -15.70 -3.35
CA THR A 248 15.52 -15.57 -4.78
C THR A 248 16.75 -14.70 -5.04
N GLN A 249 17.68 -14.66 -4.09
CA GLN A 249 18.81 -13.74 -4.14
C GLN A 249 19.65 -13.94 -5.42
N ASP A 250 19.97 -15.18 -5.75
CA ASP A 250 20.79 -15.52 -6.92
C ASP A 250 20.08 -15.13 -8.23
N GLN A 251 18.77 -15.37 -8.31
CA GLN A 251 17.95 -15.01 -9.47
C GLN A 251 17.86 -13.49 -9.64
N CYS A 252 17.62 -12.77 -8.54
CA CYS A 252 17.58 -11.32 -8.54
C CYS A 252 18.94 -10.72 -8.93
N GLN A 253 20.04 -11.26 -8.40
CA GLN A 253 21.38 -10.79 -8.71
C GLN A 253 21.74 -11.03 -10.19
N ALA A 254 21.50 -12.24 -10.70
CA ALA A 254 21.68 -12.57 -12.11
C ALA A 254 20.89 -11.63 -13.03
N TYR A 255 19.66 -11.29 -12.64
CA TYR A 255 18.83 -10.32 -13.38
C TYR A 255 19.40 -8.89 -13.33
N LEU A 256 19.82 -8.42 -12.16
CA LEU A 256 20.44 -7.10 -11.98
C LEU A 256 21.77 -6.97 -12.75
N ASP A 257 22.47 -8.08 -12.93
CA ASP A 257 23.75 -8.13 -13.62
C ASP A 257 23.62 -8.29 -15.13
N ASN A 258 22.49 -8.80 -15.63
CA ASN A 258 22.19 -8.89 -17.05
C ASN A 258 21.97 -7.49 -17.67
N PRO A 259 22.93 -6.94 -18.44
CA PRO A 259 22.79 -5.61 -19.04
C PRO A 259 21.78 -5.59 -20.20
N ALA A 260 21.45 -6.77 -20.77
CA ALA A 260 20.53 -6.91 -21.89
C ALA A 260 19.07 -7.09 -21.44
N ALA A 261 18.78 -7.05 -20.13
CA ALA A 261 17.41 -7.17 -19.66
C ALA A 261 16.55 -6.00 -20.20
N SER A 262 15.47 -6.36 -20.90
CA SER A 262 14.58 -5.40 -21.58
C SER A 262 13.97 -4.34 -20.64
N CYS A 263 13.90 -4.63 -19.34
CA CYS A 263 13.38 -3.72 -18.34
C CYS A 263 14.23 -2.45 -18.18
N TRP A 264 15.53 -2.47 -18.50
CA TRP A 264 16.41 -1.31 -18.33
C TRP A 264 16.06 -0.12 -19.23
N ARG A 265 15.27 -0.35 -20.29
CA ARG A 265 14.67 0.74 -21.08
C ARG A 265 13.73 1.62 -20.23
N PHE A 266 13.17 1.06 -19.17
CA PHE A 266 12.12 1.68 -18.37
C PHE A 266 12.59 2.06 -16.97
N LEU A 267 13.81 1.67 -16.58
CA LEU A 267 14.26 1.65 -15.20
C LEU A 267 15.71 2.11 -15.07
N ASP A 268 15.98 2.83 -13.99
CA ASP A 268 17.34 3.16 -13.60
C ASP A 268 18.00 1.98 -12.86
N ARG A 269 19.09 1.46 -13.45
CA ARG A 269 19.83 0.31 -12.93
C ARG A 269 20.52 0.59 -11.59
N GLY A 270 21.01 1.82 -11.39
CA GLY A 270 21.66 2.23 -10.14
C GLY A 270 20.67 2.28 -8.98
N ILE A 271 19.49 2.86 -9.23
CA ILE A 271 18.38 2.90 -8.26
C ILE A 271 17.90 1.49 -7.93
N ALA A 272 17.72 0.62 -8.93
CA ALA A 272 17.31 -0.77 -8.72
C ALA A 272 18.30 -1.53 -7.82
N ARG A 273 19.61 -1.46 -8.10
CA ARG A 273 20.65 -2.08 -7.26
C ARG A 273 20.66 -1.55 -5.83
N LYS A 274 20.57 -0.22 -5.66
CA LYS A 274 20.53 0.41 -4.33
C LYS A 274 19.32 -0.07 -3.51
N ARG A 275 18.17 -0.20 -4.15
CA ARG A 275 16.94 -0.69 -3.50
C ARG A 275 17.02 -2.16 -3.14
N TYR A 276 17.56 -2.99 -4.01
CA TYR A 276 17.78 -4.40 -3.72
C TYR A 276 18.75 -4.62 -2.53
N ALA A 277 19.85 -3.88 -2.48
CA ALA A 277 20.77 -3.91 -1.34
C ALA A 277 20.10 -3.48 -0.02
N SER A 278 19.19 -2.50 -0.08
CA SER A 278 18.38 -2.09 1.08
C SER A 278 17.39 -3.18 1.51
N ALA A 279 16.82 -3.92 0.56
CA ALA A 279 15.90 -5.02 0.83
C ALA A 279 16.57 -6.20 1.55
N LEU A 280 17.80 -6.55 1.15
CA LEU A 280 18.58 -7.64 1.75
C LEU A 280 19.10 -7.32 3.16
N SER A 281 19.42 -6.05 3.43
CA SER A 281 19.93 -5.61 4.74
C SER A 281 18.85 -5.49 5.83
N GLY A 282 17.60 -5.89 5.56
CA GLY A 282 16.50 -5.83 6.52
C GLY A 282 16.07 -4.40 6.87
N GLY A 283 16.48 -3.40 6.08
CA GLY A 283 16.07 -2.01 6.26
C GLY A 283 14.55 -1.85 6.11
N ARG A 284 13.99 -0.80 6.75
CA ARG A 284 12.60 -0.40 6.51
C ARG A 284 12.41 -0.13 5.01
N PHE A 285 11.64 -0.97 4.32
CA PHE A 285 11.23 -0.72 2.94
C PHE A 285 10.55 0.64 2.88
N LEU A 286 11.12 1.55 2.08
CA LEU A 286 10.58 2.87 1.88
C LEU A 286 9.43 2.79 0.88
N PRO A 287 8.38 3.60 1.05
CA PRO A 287 7.38 3.76 0.02
C PRO A 287 8.02 4.18 -1.32
N GLY A 288 7.73 3.43 -2.39
CA GLY A 288 8.42 3.54 -3.68
C GLY A 288 9.40 2.40 -3.98
N ASP A 289 9.79 1.57 -3.00
CA ASP A 289 10.54 0.33 -3.22
C ASP A 289 9.71 -0.76 -3.95
N GLU A 290 8.42 -0.51 -4.16
CA GLU A 290 7.46 -1.28 -4.97
C GLU A 290 7.98 -1.59 -6.39
N LEU A 291 8.82 -0.71 -6.96
CA LEU A 291 9.43 -0.91 -8.26
C LEU A 291 10.27 -2.20 -8.32
N LEU A 292 11.00 -2.56 -7.26
CA LEU A 292 11.80 -3.79 -7.32
C LEU A 292 10.94 -5.05 -7.47
N THR A 293 9.70 -4.99 -6.98
CA THR A 293 8.79 -6.14 -6.94
C THR A 293 7.93 -6.22 -8.21
N ILE A 294 7.64 -5.09 -8.87
CA ILE A 294 6.90 -5.05 -10.15
C ILE A 294 7.73 -5.68 -11.31
N MET A 295 9.05 -5.82 -11.15
CA MET A 295 9.97 -5.93 -12.28
C MET A 295 10.59 -7.29 -12.58
N VAL A 296 10.27 -8.36 -11.84
CA VAL A 296 10.76 -9.73 -12.19
C VAL A 296 9.81 -10.42 -13.21
N ARG A 297 8.93 -9.65 -13.87
CA ARG A 297 8.03 -10.18 -14.91
C ARG A 297 8.21 -9.53 -16.28
N SER A 298 9.46 -9.37 -16.73
CA SER A 298 9.69 -9.65 -18.16
C SER A 298 9.67 -11.16 -18.32
N LYS A 299 8.48 -11.72 -18.59
CA LYS A 299 8.23 -13.12 -18.99
C LYS A 299 8.89 -13.47 -20.35
N THR A 300 10.02 -12.85 -20.66
CA THR A 300 10.78 -12.98 -21.91
C THR A 300 12.23 -13.45 -21.69
N CYS A 301 12.69 -13.75 -20.47
CA CYS A 301 14.13 -14.04 -20.26
C CYS A 301 14.46 -15.21 -19.30
N ILE A 302 13.53 -16.12 -19.01
CA ILE A 302 13.89 -17.48 -18.58
C ILE A 302 13.64 -18.36 -19.82
N PRO A 303 14.64 -19.10 -20.35
CA PRO A 303 14.41 -19.98 -21.49
C PRO A 303 13.44 -21.08 -21.03
N ASP A 304 12.17 -21.00 -21.43
CA ASP A 304 11.24 -22.11 -21.27
C ASP A 304 11.39 -22.99 -22.52
N ASP A 305 12.03 -24.13 -22.33
CA ASP A 305 12.13 -25.23 -23.30
C ASP A 305 10.77 -25.93 -23.44
N ARG A 306 9.74 -25.16 -23.82
CA ARG A 306 8.38 -25.65 -24.05
C ARG A 306 7.89 -25.25 -25.43
N ARG A 307 8.55 -25.81 -26.45
CA ARG A 307 8.02 -25.90 -27.81
C ARG A 307 6.84 -26.87 -27.97
N GLN A 308 6.29 -27.48 -26.91
CA GLN A 308 5.24 -28.50 -27.05
C GLN A 308 3.83 -28.10 -26.59
N THR A 309 3.61 -26.97 -25.91
CA THR A 309 2.27 -26.66 -25.36
C THR A 309 1.35 -25.82 -26.25
N ASN A 310 1.81 -25.32 -27.40
CA ASN A 310 0.99 -24.49 -28.30
C ASN A 310 0.10 -25.27 -29.29
N GLN A 311 0.12 -26.60 -29.29
CA GLN A 311 -0.79 -27.40 -30.14
C GLN A 311 -2.16 -27.68 -29.50
N LYS A 312 -2.34 -27.49 -28.18
CA LYS A 312 -3.60 -27.88 -27.49
C LYS A 312 -4.68 -26.79 -27.40
N TYR A 313 -4.37 -25.52 -27.69
CA TYR A 313 -5.35 -24.42 -27.62
C TYR A 313 -5.79 -23.87 -28.99
N GLN A 314 -5.26 -24.40 -30.10
CA GLN A 314 -5.74 -24.07 -31.45
C GLN A 314 -6.93 -24.92 -31.91
N PHE A 315 -7.32 -25.97 -31.18
CA PHE A 315 -8.41 -26.86 -31.58
C PHE A 315 -9.82 -26.44 -31.10
N MET A 316 -9.96 -25.39 -30.29
CA MET A 316 -11.28 -24.93 -29.79
C MET A 316 -11.81 -23.64 -30.44
N ALA A 317 -11.09 -23.06 -31.41
CA ALA A 317 -11.49 -21.79 -32.05
C ALA A 317 -12.06 -21.91 -33.47
N ASN A 318 -12.06 -23.10 -34.10
CA ASN A 318 -12.48 -23.28 -35.51
C ASN A 318 -13.71 -24.20 -35.69
N GLY A 319 -14.49 -24.47 -34.64
CA GLY A 319 -15.60 -25.44 -34.69
C GLY A 319 -17.02 -24.88 -34.77
N CYS A 320 -17.23 -23.59 -35.06
CA CYS A 320 -18.57 -22.99 -35.12
C CYS A 320 -18.69 -21.93 -36.23
N ARG A 321 -18.46 -22.33 -37.49
CA ARG A 321 -19.03 -21.69 -38.69
C ARG A 321 -19.13 -22.73 -39.81
N GLY A 322 -20.36 -23.09 -40.20
CA GLY A 322 -20.66 -23.81 -41.45
C GLY A 322 -21.09 -25.27 -41.31
N ASN A 323 -22.35 -25.51 -40.95
CA ASN A 323 -23.39 -26.09 -41.80
C ASN A 323 -24.72 -26.16 -41.03
#